data_AF-A0AAU8J640-F1
#
_entry.id   AF-A0AAU8J640-F1
#
_cell.length_a   1.000
_cell.length_b   1.000
_cell.length_c   1.000
_cell.angle_alpha   90.00
_cell.angle_beta   90.00
_cell.angle_gamma   90.00
#
_symmetry.space_group_name_H-M   'P 1'
#
loop_
_entity.id
_entity.type
_entity.pdbx_description
1 polymer ?
#
loop_
_entity_poly.entity_id
_entity_poly.type
_entity_poly.pdbx_seq_one_letter_code
_entity_poly.pdbx_strand_id
1 'polypeptide(L)'
;MEPGDLETLLAQSVRLRETGHREEARERLLALRARFPEDVRVAYQTAWAHDVLGLEADAVPHYVDAVAGPGLSTDDRRGALLGLGSTYRTLGRHADAVATLSAATAEFPEDNALKTFLSMALYNVGRAHDGMRLLLTVLAATSADPDIVGYRPAIEYYARDLDAVEGDGSADGTD
;
A
#
# COMPACT_ATOMS: atom_id res chain seq x y z
N MET A 1 4.99 20.84 -27.45
CA MET A 1 5.49 20.90 -26.06
C MET A 1 6.62 19.93 -26.03
N GLU A 2 7.79 20.40 -25.66
CA GLU A 2 8.96 19.54 -25.56
C GLU A 2 8.79 18.60 -24.36
N PRO A 3 9.40 17.40 -24.35
CA PRO A 3 9.35 16.49 -23.21
C PRO A 3 9.73 17.14 -21.87
N GLY A 4 10.59 18.16 -21.88
CA GLY A 4 10.96 18.93 -20.69
C GLY A 4 9.84 19.80 -20.10
N ASP A 5 8.84 20.16 -20.91
CA ASP A 5 7.70 20.96 -20.45
C ASP A 5 6.74 20.11 -19.59
N LEU A 6 6.52 18.84 -19.96
CA LEU A 6 5.69 17.91 -19.18
C LEU A 6 6.29 17.67 -17.79
N GLU A 7 7.58 17.35 -17.72
CA GLU A 7 8.27 17.09 -16.45
C GLU A 7 8.16 18.30 -15.51
N THR A 8 8.36 19.50 -16.06
CA THR A 8 8.25 20.75 -15.30
C THR A 8 6.83 20.97 -14.77
N LEU A 9 5.80 20.79 -15.61
CA LEU A 9 4.40 20.96 -15.23
C LEU A 9 3.94 19.91 -14.22
N LEU A 10 4.38 18.66 -14.38
CA LEU A 10 4.09 17.59 -13.45
C LEU A 10 4.71 17.89 -12.08
N ALA A 11 5.99 18.24 -12.03
CA ALA A 11 6.68 18.60 -10.80
C ALA A 11 6.05 19.82 -10.10
N GLN A 12 5.58 20.82 -10.85
CA GLN A 12 4.83 21.95 -10.29
C GLN A 12 3.51 21.50 -9.66
N SER A 13 2.78 20.60 -10.32
CA SER A 13 1.50 20.09 -9.82
C SER A 13 1.68 19.23 -8.56
N VAL A 14 2.74 18.43 -8.51
CA VAL A 14 3.13 17.67 -7.31
C VAL A 14 3.44 18.60 -6.13
N ARG A 15 4.23 19.65 -6.35
CA ARG A 15 4.51 20.65 -5.29
C ARG A 15 3.26 21.34 -4.77
N LEU A 16 2.27 21.63 -5.62
CA LEU A 16 0.99 22.18 -5.17
C LEU A 16 0.27 21.21 -4.21
N ARG A 17 0.21 19.93 -4.55
CA ARG A 17 -0.37 18.89 -3.69
C ARG A 17 0.34 18.81 -2.34
N GLU A 18 1.67 18.79 -2.35
CA GLU A 18 2.51 18.70 -1.14
C GLU A 18 2.40 19.94 -0.24
N THR A 19 2.22 21.12 -0.83
CA THR A 19 2.06 22.40 -0.10
C THR A 19 0.63 22.70 0.34
N GLY A 20 -0.31 21.77 0.13
CA GLY A 20 -1.69 21.87 0.61
C GLY A 20 -2.68 22.45 -0.41
N HIS A 21 -2.24 22.87 -1.59
CA HIS A 21 -3.10 23.36 -2.69
C HIS A 21 -3.65 22.17 -3.50
N ARG A 22 -4.35 21.26 -2.82
CA ARG A 22 -4.71 19.92 -3.35
C ARG A 22 -5.71 19.99 -4.50
N GLU A 23 -6.71 20.85 -4.41
CA GLU A 23 -7.71 21.06 -5.46
C GLU A 23 -7.08 21.65 -6.72
N GLU A 24 -6.21 22.65 -6.57
CA GLU A 24 -5.48 23.24 -7.70
C GLU A 24 -4.56 22.22 -8.37
N ALA A 25 -3.85 21.42 -7.56
CA ALA A 25 -3.03 20.32 -8.07
C ALA A 25 -3.86 19.33 -8.88
N ARG A 26 -5.03 18.92 -8.38
CA ARG A 26 -5.97 18.03 -9.08
C ARG A 26 -6.42 18.62 -10.41
N GLU A 27 -6.82 19.89 -10.45
CA GLU A 27 -7.24 20.55 -11.70
C GLU A 27 -6.12 20.56 -12.75
N ARG A 28 -4.89 20.92 -12.35
CA ARG A 28 -3.73 20.90 -13.25
C ARG A 28 -3.40 19.49 -13.73
N LEU A 29 -3.48 18.50 -12.84
CA LEU A 29 -3.22 17.10 -13.17
C LEU A 29 -4.29 16.53 -14.12
N LEU A 30 -5.56 16.88 -13.95
CA LEU A 30 -6.62 16.53 -14.92
C LEU A 30 -6.37 17.16 -16.29
N ALA A 31 -5.92 18.42 -16.34
CA ALA A 31 -5.55 19.06 -17.61
C ALA A 31 -4.35 18.37 -18.27
N LEU A 32 -3.35 17.94 -17.49
CA LEU A 32 -2.24 17.13 -17.99
C LEU A 32 -2.72 15.75 -18.46
N ARG A 33 -3.63 15.10 -17.72
CA ARG A 33 -4.21 13.79 -18.07
C ARG A 33 -4.95 13.84 -19.40
N ALA A 34 -5.71 14.90 -19.66
CA ALA A 34 -6.40 15.09 -20.93
C ALA A 34 -5.44 15.26 -22.12
N ARG A 35 -4.26 15.84 -21.88
CA ARG A 35 -3.25 16.08 -22.93
C ARG A 35 -2.29 14.91 -23.13
N PHE A 36 -2.02 14.15 -22.08
CA PHE A 36 -1.09 13.01 -22.06
C PHE A 36 -1.80 11.77 -21.46
N PRO A 37 -2.83 11.23 -22.14
CA PRO A 37 -3.65 10.15 -21.61
C PRO A 37 -2.88 8.83 -21.39
N GLU A 38 -1.76 8.64 -22.09
CA GLU A 38 -0.93 7.42 -21.98
C GLU A 38 0.22 7.57 -20.98
N ASP A 39 0.45 8.76 -20.40
CA ASP A 39 1.56 8.95 -19.45
C ASP A 39 1.16 8.44 -18.05
N VAL A 40 1.76 7.32 -17.66
CA VAL A 40 1.49 6.63 -16.38
C VAL A 40 1.91 7.45 -15.15
N ARG A 41 2.89 8.36 -15.28
CA ARG A 41 3.32 9.23 -14.18
C ARG A 41 2.27 10.31 -13.92
N VAL A 42 1.69 10.86 -14.99
CA VAL A 42 0.53 11.76 -14.91
C VAL A 42 -0.67 11.03 -14.31
N ALA A 43 -0.94 9.79 -14.74
CA ALA A 43 -2.00 8.96 -14.18
C ALA A 43 -1.84 8.80 -12.66
N TYR A 44 -0.66 8.38 -12.21
CA TYR A 44 -0.36 8.17 -10.80
C TYR A 44 -0.57 9.44 -9.96
N GLN A 45 -0.01 10.58 -10.39
CA GLN A 45 -0.16 11.82 -9.63
C GLN A 45 -1.62 12.31 -9.64
N THR A 46 -2.34 12.12 -10.75
CA THR A 46 -3.78 12.43 -10.82
C THR A 46 -4.58 11.59 -9.84
N ALA A 47 -4.29 10.28 -9.75
CA ALA A 47 -4.91 9.38 -8.81
C ALA A 47 -4.67 9.83 -7.36
N TRP A 48 -3.41 10.12 -7.01
CA TRP A 48 -3.05 10.56 -5.67
C TRP A 48 -3.69 11.91 -5.31
N ALA A 49 -3.81 12.83 -6.26
CA ALA A 49 -4.51 14.09 -6.02
C ALA A 49 -6.01 13.92 -5.71
N HIS A 50 -6.67 12.92 -6.30
CA HIS A 50 -8.06 12.57 -5.94
C HIS A 50 -8.11 11.89 -4.56
N ASP A 51 -7.20 10.95 -4.30
CA ASP A 51 -7.18 10.18 -3.04
C ASP A 51 -6.97 11.09 -1.81
N VAL A 52 -6.06 12.06 -1.86
CA VAL A 52 -5.86 13.02 -0.75
C VAL A 52 -7.03 13.99 -0.53
N LEU A 53 -7.98 14.05 -1.46
CA LEU A 53 -9.21 14.83 -1.37
C LEU A 53 -10.42 13.99 -0.93
N GLY A 54 -10.23 12.70 -0.67
CA GLY A 54 -11.35 11.78 -0.35
C GLY A 54 -12.25 11.54 -1.56
N LEU A 55 -11.67 11.55 -2.76
CA LEU A 55 -12.35 11.23 -4.02
C LEU A 55 -11.91 9.84 -4.50
N GLU A 56 -12.01 8.84 -3.63
CA GLU A 56 -11.46 7.51 -3.85
C GLU A 56 -12.03 6.84 -5.10
N ALA A 57 -13.33 6.97 -5.35
CA ALA A 57 -13.99 6.39 -6.51
C ALA A 57 -13.41 6.94 -7.84
N ASP A 58 -13.10 8.24 -7.87
CA ASP A 58 -12.51 8.91 -9.03
C ASP A 58 -10.99 8.63 -9.13
N ALA A 59 -10.32 8.32 -8.02
CA ALA A 59 -8.89 7.97 -8.01
C ALA A 59 -8.62 6.61 -8.67
N VAL A 60 -9.51 5.62 -8.48
CA VAL A 60 -9.33 4.24 -8.96
C VAL A 60 -8.94 4.14 -10.43
N PRO A 61 -9.67 4.71 -11.42
CA PRO A 61 -9.32 4.55 -12.82
C PRO A 61 -7.91 5.08 -13.12
N HIS A 62 -7.52 6.21 -12.51
CA HIS A 62 -6.19 6.77 -12.67
C HIS A 62 -5.09 5.90 -12.09
N TYR A 63 -5.32 5.28 -10.93
CA TYR A 63 -4.37 4.31 -10.37
C TYR A 63 -4.25 3.05 -11.23
N VAL A 64 -5.37 2.52 -11.71
CA VAL A 64 -5.38 1.34 -12.60
C VAL A 64 -4.56 1.62 -13.85
N ASP A 65 -4.78 2.77 -14.51
CA ASP A 65 -3.99 3.18 -15.67
C ASP A 65 -2.50 3.32 -15.33
N ALA A 66 -2.17 3.87 -14.17
CA ALA A 66 -0.78 4.05 -13.73
C ALA A 66 -0.02 2.74 -13.55
N VAL A 67 -0.69 1.68 -13.06
CA VAL A 67 -0.04 0.39 -12.76
C VAL A 67 -0.12 -0.63 -13.90
N ALA A 68 -0.94 -0.37 -14.92
CA ALA A 68 -1.17 -1.28 -16.05
C ALA A 68 0.05 -1.46 -16.98
N GLY A 69 0.94 -0.47 -17.04
CA GLY A 69 2.09 -0.46 -17.97
C GLY A 69 3.43 -0.15 -17.30
N PRO A 70 4.54 -0.29 -18.04
CA PRO A 70 5.85 0.18 -17.61
C PRO A 70 5.92 1.71 -17.68
N GLY A 71 6.86 2.32 -16.95
CA GLY A 71 7.15 3.76 -17.05
C GLY A 71 7.13 4.52 -15.73
N LEU A 72 6.57 3.91 -14.67
CA LEU A 72 6.80 4.38 -13.31
C LEU A 72 8.20 3.97 -12.83
N SER A 73 8.82 4.85 -12.03
CA SER A 73 9.97 4.47 -11.22
C SER A 73 9.57 3.37 -10.22
N THR A 74 10.54 2.64 -9.68
CA THR A 74 10.28 1.61 -8.66
C THR A 74 9.51 2.18 -7.47
N ASP A 75 9.87 3.38 -7.01
CA ASP A 75 9.23 4.01 -5.86
C ASP A 75 7.82 4.51 -6.20
N ASP A 76 7.61 5.08 -7.39
CA ASP A 76 6.27 5.49 -7.83
C ASP A 76 5.35 4.28 -8.04
N ARG A 77 5.88 3.18 -8.57
CA ARG A 77 5.11 1.94 -8.77
C ARG A 77 4.65 1.36 -7.45
N ARG A 78 5.56 1.29 -6.46
CA ARG A 78 5.25 0.90 -5.09
C ARG A 78 4.17 1.82 -4.49
N GLY A 79 4.32 3.13 -4.63
CA GLY A 79 3.35 4.12 -4.16
C GLY A 79 1.98 3.99 -4.84
N ALA A 80 1.95 3.76 -6.15
CA ALA A 80 0.72 3.58 -6.92
C ALA A 80 -0.04 2.32 -6.51
N LEU A 81 0.65 1.21 -6.29
CA LEU A 81 0.04 -0.05 -5.82
C LEU A 81 -0.47 0.06 -4.38
N LEU A 82 0.29 0.70 -3.48
CA LEU A 82 -0.15 0.97 -2.12
C LEU A 82 -1.40 1.85 -2.12
N GLY A 83 -1.38 2.95 -2.87
CA GLY A 83 -2.51 3.86 -3.06
C GLY A 83 -3.73 3.13 -3.55
N LEU A 84 -3.65 2.45 -4.70
CA LEU A 84 -4.76 1.67 -5.28
C LEU A 84 -5.35 0.66 -4.30
N GLY A 85 -4.50 -0.11 -3.62
CA GLY A 85 -4.94 -1.09 -2.63
C GLY A 85 -5.67 -0.45 -1.45
N SER A 86 -5.15 0.68 -0.94
CA SER A 86 -5.79 1.43 0.14
C SER A 86 -7.12 2.04 -0.31
N THR A 87 -7.18 2.65 -1.49
CA THR A 87 -8.39 3.22 -2.09
C THR A 87 -9.47 2.15 -2.26
N TYR A 88 -9.14 0.96 -2.77
CA TYR A 88 -10.08 -0.16 -2.83
C TYR A 88 -10.61 -0.57 -1.46
N ARG A 89 -9.75 -0.60 -0.43
CA ARG A 89 -10.15 -0.93 0.93
C ARG A 89 -11.16 0.09 1.47
N THR A 90 -10.90 1.39 1.28
CA THR A 90 -11.80 2.48 1.69
C THR A 90 -13.17 2.39 1.01
N LEU A 91 -13.21 1.99 -0.27
CA LEU A 91 -14.43 1.82 -1.05
C LEU A 91 -15.21 0.52 -0.74
N GLY A 92 -14.78 -0.29 0.23
CA GLY A 92 -15.42 -1.58 0.52
C GLY A 92 -15.04 -2.71 -0.45
N ARG A 93 -14.18 -2.45 -1.43
CA ARG A 93 -13.72 -3.42 -2.44
C ARG A 93 -12.57 -4.27 -1.89
N HIS A 94 -12.84 -4.96 -0.78
CA HIS A 94 -11.80 -5.61 0.02
C HIS A 94 -11.05 -6.72 -0.71
N ALA A 95 -11.73 -7.49 -1.57
CA ALA A 95 -11.10 -8.52 -2.39
C ALA A 95 -10.07 -7.92 -3.37
N ASP A 96 -10.41 -6.80 -4.02
CA ASP A 96 -9.51 -6.09 -4.93
C ASP A 96 -8.32 -5.49 -4.16
N ALA A 97 -8.55 -4.96 -2.96
CA ALA A 97 -7.50 -4.47 -2.08
C ALA A 97 -6.51 -5.59 -1.71
N VAL A 98 -7.01 -6.75 -1.28
CA VAL A 98 -6.17 -7.91 -0.96
C VAL A 98 -5.38 -8.38 -2.19
N ALA A 99 -6.01 -8.50 -3.36
CA ALA A 99 -5.33 -8.92 -4.58
C ALA A 99 -4.21 -7.95 -4.96
N THR A 100 -4.50 -6.64 -4.97
CA THR A 100 -3.55 -5.59 -5.32
C THR A 100 -2.38 -5.55 -4.36
N LEU A 101 -2.65 -5.53 -3.05
CA LEU A 101 -1.62 -5.44 -2.01
C LEU A 101 -0.80 -6.73 -1.91
N SER A 102 -1.40 -7.89 -2.14
CA SER A 102 -0.67 -9.17 -2.17
C SER A 102 0.33 -9.19 -3.33
N ALA A 103 -0.09 -8.79 -4.53
CA ALA A 103 0.80 -8.66 -5.68
C ALA A 103 1.92 -7.64 -5.41
N ALA A 104 1.58 -6.50 -4.80
CA ALA A 104 2.55 -5.48 -4.43
C ALA A 104 3.58 -5.99 -3.40
N THR A 105 3.16 -6.74 -2.37
CA THR A 105 4.09 -7.34 -1.40
C THR A 105 4.96 -8.44 -2.01
N ALA A 106 4.48 -9.14 -3.04
CA ALA A 106 5.30 -10.11 -3.77
C ALA A 106 6.34 -9.40 -4.65
N GLU A 107 5.99 -8.25 -5.24
CA GLU A 107 6.90 -7.42 -6.02
C GLU A 107 7.93 -6.69 -5.14
N PHE A 108 7.51 -6.23 -3.95
CA PHE A 108 8.33 -5.48 -2.99
C PHE A 108 8.35 -6.16 -1.62
N PRO A 109 9.04 -7.31 -1.48
CA PRO A 109 9.01 -8.12 -0.27
C PRO A 109 9.60 -7.43 0.97
N GLU A 110 10.43 -6.40 0.80
CA GLU A 110 11.02 -5.64 1.91
C GLU A 110 10.14 -4.47 2.36
N ASP A 111 9.07 -4.14 1.63
CA ASP A 111 8.24 -2.98 1.95
C ASP A 111 7.26 -3.27 3.10
N ASN A 112 7.56 -2.70 4.26
CA ASN A 112 6.75 -2.89 5.45
C ASN A 112 5.44 -2.09 5.44
N ALA A 113 5.34 -1.01 4.66
CA ALA A 113 4.09 -0.28 4.50
C ALA A 113 3.08 -1.15 3.74
N LEU A 114 3.48 -1.73 2.60
CA LEU A 114 2.65 -2.66 1.83
C LEU A 114 2.17 -3.85 2.66
N LYS A 115 3.06 -4.46 3.46
CA LYS A 115 2.66 -5.54 4.41
C LYS A 115 1.62 -5.07 5.43
N THR A 116 1.82 -3.87 5.96
CA THR A 116 0.89 -3.26 6.93
C THR A 116 -0.47 -2.99 6.27
N PHE A 117 -0.52 -2.42 5.07
CA PHE A 117 -1.78 -2.21 4.36
C PHE A 117 -2.45 -3.53 3.96
N LEU A 118 -1.68 -4.54 3.53
CA LEU A 118 -2.20 -5.88 3.24
C LEU A 118 -2.85 -6.49 4.49
N SER A 119 -2.25 -6.33 5.67
CA SER A 119 -2.82 -6.84 6.92
C SER A 119 -4.21 -6.27 7.22
N MET A 120 -4.40 -4.96 6.97
CA MET A 120 -5.70 -4.30 7.13
C MET A 120 -6.73 -4.85 6.13
N ALA A 121 -6.33 -5.04 4.87
CA ALA A 121 -7.21 -5.62 3.85
C ALA A 121 -7.57 -7.10 4.17
N LEU A 122 -6.63 -7.88 4.70
CA LEU A 122 -6.87 -9.26 5.16
C LEU A 122 -7.86 -9.32 6.32
N TYR A 123 -7.77 -8.39 7.27
CA TYR A 123 -8.76 -8.24 8.34
C TYR A 123 -10.17 -8.00 7.77
N ASN A 124 -10.29 -7.11 6.77
CA ASN A 124 -11.59 -6.81 6.16
C ASN A 124 -12.27 -8.00 5.46
N VAL A 125 -11.51 -9.04 5.09
CA VAL A 125 -12.03 -10.28 4.48
C VAL A 125 -12.06 -11.47 5.46
N GLY A 126 -11.93 -11.22 6.76
CA GLY A 126 -11.98 -12.27 7.79
C GLY A 126 -10.70 -13.10 7.93
N ARG A 127 -9.62 -12.73 7.25
CA ARG A 127 -8.29 -13.37 7.36
C ARG A 127 -7.42 -12.68 8.41
N ALA A 128 -8.02 -12.39 9.57
CA ALA A 128 -7.38 -11.62 10.63
C ALA A 128 -6.10 -12.28 11.16
N HIS A 129 -6.06 -13.62 11.23
CA HIS A 129 -4.87 -14.38 11.64
C HIS A 129 -3.66 -14.09 10.72
N ASP A 130 -3.86 -14.17 9.40
CA ASP A 130 -2.80 -13.86 8.42
C ASP A 130 -2.35 -12.40 8.50
N GLY A 131 -3.30 -11.48 8.69
CA GLY A 131 -3.01 -10.06 8.87
C GLY A 131 -2.20 -9.80 10.15
N MET A 132 -2.58 -10.42 11.27
CA MET A 132 -1.89 -10.28 12.55
C MET A 132 -0.46 -10.81 12.46
N ARG A 133 -0.25 -11.97 11.85
CA ARG A 133 1.09 -12.49 11.57
C ARG A 133 1.96 -11.49 10.82
N LEU A 134 1.43 -10.85 9.77
CA LEU A 134 2.16 -9.83 9.01
C LEU A 134 2.54 -8.64 9.90
N LEU A 135 1.61 -8.14 10.71
CA LEU A 135 1.87 -7.02 11.62
C LEU A 135 2.91 -7.35 12.68
N LEU A 136 2.84 -8.53 13.31
CA LEU A 136 3.82 -8.95 14.30
C LEU A 136 5.21 -9.12 13.68
N THR A 137 5.28 -9.65 12.46
CA THR A 137 6.55 -9.77 11.71
C THR A 137 7.14 -8.39 11.43
N VAL A 138 6.33 -7.43 10.98
CA VAL A 138 6.76 -6.04 10.75
C VAL A 138 7.21 -5.41 12.07
N LEU A 139 6.43 -5.52 13.13
CA LEU A 139 6.71 -4.95 14.45
C LEU A 139 8.04 -5.47 15.02
N ALA A 140 8.24 -6.79 15.01
CA ALA A 140 9.48 -7.42 15.46
C ALA A 140 10.69 -6.93 14.66
N ALA A 141 10.56 -6.79 13.34
CA ALA A 141 11.66 -6.39 12.47
C ALA A 141 12.02 -4.90 12.62
N THR A 142 11.04 -4.01 12.79
CA THR A 142 11.25 -2.56 12.66
C THR A 142 11.27 -1.79 13.98
N SER A 143 10.81 -2.38 15.09
CA SER A 143 10.73 -1.65 16.35
C SER A 143 12.11 -1.33 16.93
N ALA A 144 12.27 -0.09 17.39
CA ALA A 144 13.40 0.40 18.18
C ALA A 144 13.04 0.56 19.68
N ASP A 145 11.80 0.22 20.06
CA ASP A 145 11.36 0.23 21.45
C ASP A 145 12.10 -0.87 22.25
N PRO A 146 12.80 -0.55 23.35
CA PRO A 146 13.57 -1.52 24.12
C PRO A 146 12.75 -2.70 24.64
N ASP A 147 11.50 -2.49 25.03
CA ASP A 147 10.64 -3.54 25.57
C ASP A 147 10.24 -4.51 24.46
N ILE A 148 9.86 -3.99 23.28
CA ILE A 148 9.55 -4.81 22.11
C ILE A 148 10.79 -5.57 21.63
N VAL A 149 11.96 -4.92 21.62
CA VAL A 149 13.23 -5.58 21.26
C VAL A 149 13.53 -6.73 22.22
N GLY A 150 13.32 -6.53 23.53
CA GLY A 150 13.46 -7.58 24.54
C GLY A 150 12.55 -8.79 24.32
N TYR A 151 11.32 -8.57 23.84
CA TYR A 151 10.35 -9.62 23.53
C TYR A 151 10.37 -10.11 22.08
N ARG A 152 11.29 -9.64 21.24
CA ARG A 152 11.34 -9.98 19.80
C ARG A 152 11.26 -11.49 19.52
N PRO A 153 12.02 -12.38 20.21
CA PRO A 153 11.93 -13.82 19.95
C PRO A 153 10.54 -14.40 20.20
N ALA A 154 9.83 -13.92 21.23
CA ALA A 154 8.47 -14.35 21.54
C ALA A 154 7.47 -13.82 20.49
N ILE A 155 7.61 -12.56 20.08
CA ILE A 155 6.77 -11.96 19.04
C ILE A 155 6.94 -12.71 17.70
N GLU A 156 8.17 -13.05 17.32
CA GLU A 156 8.45 -13.84 16.12
C GLU A 156 7.91 -15.28 16.21
N TYR A 157 7.94 -15.88 17.41
CA TYR A 157 7.33 -17.19 17.65
C TYR A 157 5.82 -17.13 17.43
N TYR A 158 5.11 -16.21 18.11
CA TYR A 158 3.66 -16.08 17.97
C TYR A 158 3.25 -15.65 16.56
N ALA A 159 4.06 -14.86 15.85
CA ALA A 159 3.78 -14.54 14.47
C ALA A 159 3.65 -15.81 13.59
N ARG A 160 4.38 -16.89 13.89
CA ARG A 160 4.29 -18.15 13.13
C ARG A 160 3.03 -18.95 13.47
N ASP A 161 2.63 -18.92 14.74
CA ASP A 161 1.48 -19.65 15.26
C ASP A 161 0.86 -18.86 16.43
N LEU A 162 -0.18 -18.07 16.12
CA LEU A 162 -0.88 -17.22 17.10
C LEU A 162 -1.78 -18.04 18.03
N ASP A 163 -2.19 -19.22 17.57
CA ASP A 163 -3.09 -20.11 18.30
C ASP A 163 -2.31 -21.16 19.12
N ALA A 164 -0.98 -21.10 19.11
CA ALA A 164 -0.12 -21.96 19.90
C ALA A 164 -0.46 -21.84 21.39
N VAL A 165 -0.96 -22.94 21.95
CA VAL A 165 -1.14 -23.13 23.39
C VAL A 165 -0.13 -24.18 23.86
N GLU A 166 0.54 -23.93 25.00
CA GLU A 166 1.38 -24.95 25.63
C GLU A 166 0.48 -26.14 26.03
N GLY A 167 0.61 -27.31 25.38
CA GLY A 167 -0.16 -28.48 25.80
C GLY A 167 -0.33 -29.69 24.89
N ASP A 168 0.14 -29.75 23.64
CA ASP A 168 0.02 -30.98 22.81
C ASP A 168 1.36 -31.72 22.66
N GLY A 169 2.00 -31.97 23.79
CA GLY A 169 3.26 -32.70 23.87
C GLY A 169 3.31 -33.58 25.12
N SER A 170 3.13 -34.88 24.91
CA SER A 170 3.37 -35.98 25.85
C SER A 170 2.49 -36.07 27.10
N ALA A 171 1.26 -36.54 26.92
CA ALA A 171 0.74 -37.59 27.82
C ALA A 171 1.02 -38.94 27.15
N ASP A 172 2.30 -39.30 27.03
CA ASP A 172 2.67 -40.67 26.68
C ASP A 172 2.51 -41.49 27.96
N GLY A 173 1.29 -42.00 28.12
CA GLY A 173 1.02 -43.06 29.08
C GLY A 173 1.78 -44.29 28.64
N THR A 174 2.71 -44.74 29.48
CA THR A 174 3.06 -46.15 29.51
C THR A 174 3.08 -46.61 30.96
N ASP A 175 2.21 -47.59 31.16
CA ASP A 175 2.00 -48.52 32.28
C ASP A 175 3.33 -49.07 32.86
#